data_AF-A0A0S9MU68-F1
#
_entry.id   AF-A0A0S9MU68-F1
#
_cell.length_a   1.000
_cell.length_b   1.000
_cell.length_c   1.000
_cell.angle_alpha   90.00
_cell.angle_beta   90.00
_cell.angle_gamma   90.00
#
_symmetry.space_group_name_H-M   'P 1'
#
loop_
_entity.id
_entity.type
_entity.pdbx_description
1 polymer ?
#
loop_
_entity_poly.entity_id
_entity_poly.type
_entity_poly.pdbx_seq_one_letter_code
_entity_poly.pdbx_strand_id
1 'polypeptide(L)'
;MSVTCAEAAAQLGVSPSQVRRWVQAGAPVVREGRPMLVEVADLQRWRQFQAADALDALAIAMLHSVRCEMADGRTAPQLLSIDERRAAALMLAAYRRAHSEMTGRDGDTEVCDAIAQLRRIAGMPV
;
A
#
# COMPACT_ATOMS: atom_id res chain seq x y z
N MET A 1 -13.31 -3.31 -22.06
CA MET A 1 -12.59 -3.86 -23.24
C MET A 1 -11.65 -4.91 -22.71
N SER A 2 -11.91 -6.17 -23.03
CA SER A 2 -11.10 -7.28 -22.57
C SER A 2 -9.84 -7.40 -23.43
N VAL A 3 -8.72 -7.65 -22.78
CA VAL A 3 -7.39 -7.79 -23.40
C VAL A 3 -6.68 -8.99 -22.82
N THR A 4 -5.66 -9.49 -23.51
CA THR A 4 -4.80 -10.55 -22.98
C THR A 4 -3.96 -10.06 -21.80
N CYS A 5 -3.47 -10.98 -20.96
CA CYS A 5 -2.56 -10.60 -19.87
C CYS A 5 -1.29 -9.87 -20.34
N ALA A 6 -0.81 -10.15 -21.55
CA ALA A 6 0.37 -9.49 -22.11
C ALA A 6 0.06 -8.02 -22.48
N GLU A 7 -1.09 -7.78 -23.10
CA GLU A 7 -1.55 -6.43 -23.44
C GLU A 7 -1.89 -5.62 -22.19
N ALA A 8 -2.57 -6.25 -21.21
CA ALA A 8 -2.84 -5.62 -19.91
C ALA A 8 -1.54 -5.22 -19.20
N ALA A 9 -0.53 -6.11 -19.21
CA ALA A 9 0.77 -5.83 -18.60
C ALA A 9 1.47 -4.63 -19.24
N ALA A 10 1.46 -4.55 -20.57
CA ALA A 10 2.00 -3.40 -21.30
C ALA A 10 1.28 -2.10 -20.94
N GLN A 11 -0.06 -2.11 -20.86
CA GLN A 11 -0.86 -0.94 -20.48
C GLN A 11 -0.64 -0.51 -19.02
N LEU A 12 -0.36 -1.46 -18.13
CA LEU A 12 -0.15 -1.22 -16.71
C LEU A 12 1.32 -0.97 -16.34
N GLY A 13 2.25 -1.06 -17.30
CA GLY A 13 3.69 -0.89 -17.04
C GLY A 13 4.28 -1.97 -16.13
N VAL A 14 3.74 -3.20 -16.18
CA VAL A 14 4.20 -4.33 -15.35
C VAL A 14 4.57 -5.53 -16.21
N SER A 15 5.15 -6.58 -15.60
CA SER A 15 5.44 -7.82 -16.33
C SER A 15 4.18 -8.67 -16.53
N PRO A 16 4.07 -9.45 -17.64
CA PRO A 16 2.96 -10.39 -17.83
C PRO A 16 2.84 -11.44 -16.72
N SER A 17 3.97 -11.85 -16.12
CA SER A 17 4.00 -12.77 -14.98
C SER A 17 3.33 -12.18 -13.75
N GLN A 18 3.46 -10.87 -13.54
CA GLN A 18 2.82 -10.17 -12.43
C GLN A 18 1.30 -10.13 -12.58
N VAL A 19 0.80 -9.87 -13.80
CA VAL A 19 -0.65 -9.93 -14.09
C VAL A 19 -1.21 -11.33 -13.83
N ARG A 20 -0.51 -12.39 -14.24
CA ARG A 20 -0.93 -13.78 -13.95
C ARG A 20 -0.93 -14.08 -12.45
N ARG A 21 0.06 -13.58 -11.71
CA ARG A 21 0.10 -13.73 -10.25
C ARG A 21 -1.06 -12.99 -9.57
N TRP A 22 -1.47 -11.83 -10.07
CA TRP A 22 -2.67 -11.16 -9.58
C TRP A 22 -3.93 -11.98 -9.82
N VAL A 23 -4.08 -12.55 -11.01
CA VAL A 23 -5.20 -13.45 -11.32
C VAL A 23 -5.20 -14.67 -10.38
N GLN A 24 -4.05 -15.29 -10.13
CA GLN A 24 -3.92 -16.39 -9.16
C GLN A 24 -4.26 -15.98 -7.72
N ALA A 25 -4.09 -14.70 -7.39
CA ALA A 25 -4.47 -14.12 -6.12
C ALA A 25 -5.95 -13.65 -6.08
N GLY A 26 -6.74 -13.94 -7.11
CA GLY A 26 -8.17 -13.64 -7.17
C GLY A 26 -8.54 -12.35 -7.91
N ALA A 27 -7.65 -11.79 -8.72
CA ALA A 27 -8.00 -10.64 -9.55
C ALA A 27 -9.06 -11.01 -10.62
N PRO A 28 -9.99 -10.11 -10.96
CA PRO A 28 -11.07 -10.41 -11.90
C PRO A 28 -10.56 -10.83 -13.29
N VAL A 29 -11.20 -11.85 -13.85
CA VAL A 29 -10.91 -12.40 -15.17
C VAL A 29 -12.21 -12.45 -15.98
N VAL A 30 -12.14 -12.02 -17.24
CA VAL A 30 -13.27 -12.07 -18.18
C VAL A 30 -13.41 -13.48 -18.78
N ARG A 31 -12.28 -14.09 -19.12
CA ARG A 31 -12.23 -15.46 -19.65
C ARG A 31 -10.98 -16.19 -19.19
N GLU A 32 -11.19 -17.33 -18.56
CA GLU A 32 -10.12 -18.26 -18.20
C GLU A 32 -9.64 -19.07 -19.43
N GLY A 33 -8.45 -19.67 -19.36
CA GLY A 33 -7.87 -20.48 -20.44
C GLY A 33 -6.88 -19.73 -21.34
N ARG A 34 -6.65 -20.23 -22.56
CA ARG A 34 -5.69 -19.65 -23.53
C ARG A 34 -6.39 -19.08 -24.79
N PRO A 35 -6.25 -17.78 -25.10
CA PRO A 35 -5.70 -16.73 -24.23
C PRO A 35 -6.62 -16.39 -23.05
N MET A 36 -6.00 -16.07 -21.92
CA MET A 36 -6.68 -15.53 -20.72
C MET A 36 -6.99 -14.06 -20.99
N LEU A 37 -8.23 -13.66 -20.74
CA LEU A 37 -8.70 -12.30 -21.00
C LEU A 37 -9.08 -11.60 -19.70
N VAL A 38 -8.63 -10.37 -19.55
CA VAL A 38 -8.83 -9.52 -18.37
C VAL A 38 -9.29 -8.12 -18.80
N GLU A 39 -9.99 -7.41 -17.93
CA GLU A 39 -10.23 -5.99 -18.12
C GLU A 39 -9.21 -5.17 -17.32
N VAL A 40 -8.52 -4.24 -17.97
CA VAL A 40 -7.49 -3.42 -17.32
C VAL A 40 -8.07 -2.58 -16.19
N ALA A 41 -9.28 -2.03 -16.38
CA ALA A 41 -9.97 -1.23 -15.36
C ALA A 41 -10.34 -2.05 -14.11
N ASP A 42 -10.69 -3.34 -14.28
CA ASP A 42 -10.98 -4.23 -13.15
C ASP A 42 -9.70 -4.59 -12.40
N LEU A 43 -8.60 -4.87 -13.12
CA LEU A 43 -7.30 -5.10 -12.49
C LEU A 43 -6.82 -3.89 -11.70
N GLN A 44 -7.02 -2.67 -12.23
CA GLN A 44 -6.69 -1.44 -11.52
C GLN A 44 -7.52 -1.28 -10.24
N ARG A 45 -8.84 -1.50 -10.32
CA ARG A 45 -9.73 -1.43 -9.15
C ARG A 45 -9.38 -2.48 -8.10
N TRP A 46 -9.16 -3.73 -8.52
CA TRP A 46 -8.73 -4.81 -7.64
C TRP A 46 -7.40 -4.49 -6.95
N ARG A 47 -6.42 -3.97 -7.70
CA ARG A 47 -5.13 -3.55 -7.12
C ARG A 47 -5.30 -2.42 -6.12
N GLN A 48 -6.15 -1.44 -6.41
CA GLN A 48 -6.45 -0.35 -5.47
C GLN A 48 -7.09 -0.87 -4.19
N PHE A 49 -8.03 -1.81 -4.30
CA PHE A 49 -8.66 -2.44 -3.14
C PHE A 49 -7.64 -3.20 -2.27
N GLN A 50 -6.84 -4.08 -2.89
CA GLN A 50 -5.79 -4.82 -2.18
C GLN A 50 -4.72 -3.89 -1.57
N ALA A 51 -4.44 -2.77 -2.24
CA ALA A 51 -3.53 -1.77 -1.70
C ALA A 51 -4.13 -1.07 -0.48
N ALA A 52 -5.43 -0.75 -0.49
CA ALA A 52 -6.09 -0.07 0.62
C ALA A 52 -5.99 -0.89 1.93
N ASP A 53 -6.37 -2.17 1.91
CA ASP A 53 -6.31 -3.04 3.09
C ASP A 53 -4.89 -3.18 3.65
N ALA A 54 -3.91 -3.41 2.76
CA ALA A 54 -2.52 -3.55 3.16
C ALA A 54 -1.90 -2.23 3.65
N LEU A 55 -2.31 -1.09 3.07
CA LEU A 55 -1.88 0.23 3.53
C LEU A 55 -2.49 0.59 4.88
N ASP A 56 -3.75 0.23 5.13
CA ASP A 56 -4.37 0.47 6.45
C ASP A 56 -3.69 -0.35 7.54
N ALA A 57 -3.46 -1.64 7.29
CA ALA A 57 -2.70 -2.51 8.20
C ALA A 57 -1.28 -1.97 8.47
N LEU A 58 -0.60 -1.47 7.43
CA LEU A 58 0.72 -0.85 7.55
C LEU A 58 0.68 0.43 8.40
N ALA A 59 -0.31 1.29 8.18
CA ALA A 59 -0.49 2.53 8.93
C ALA A 59 -0.71 2.26 10.43
N ILE A 60 -1.55 1.28 10.76
CA ILE A 60 -1.80 0.82 12.13
C ILE A 60 -0.50 0.30 12.77
N ALA A 61 0.23 -0.57 12.07
CA ALA A 61 1.50 -1.13 12.57
C ALA A 61 2.56 -0.04 12.81
N MET A 62 2.65 0.96 11.93
CA MET A 62 3.54 2.11 12.10
C MET A 62 3.16 2.96 13.31
N LEU A 63 1.88 3.27 13.49
CA LEU A 63 1.39 3.99 14.67
C LEU A 63 1.68 3.22 15.96
N HIS A 64 1.43 1.91 15.97
CA HIS A 64 1.78 1.03 17.08
C HIS A 64 3.27 1.05 17.37
N SER A 65 4.13 1.05 16.36
CA SER A 65 5.58 1.12 16.54
C SER A 65 6.01 2.42 17.24
N VAL A 66 5.29 3.53 16.99
CA VAL A 66 5.57 4.82 17.64
C VAL A 66 5.07 4.86 19.08
N ARG A 67 3.85 4.36 19.34
CA ARG A 67 3.14 4.58 20.60
C ARG A 67 3.17 3.41 21.59
N CYS A 68 3.32 2.19 21.09
CA CYS A 68 3.21 0.96 21.87
C CYS A 68 4.59 0.33 22.07
N GLU A 69 4.77 -0.28 23.23
CA GLU A 69 5.95 -1.10 23.50
C GLU A 69 5.94 -2.33 22.58
N MET A 70 7.07 -2.54 21.91
CA MET A 70 7.33 -3.74 21.14
C MET A 70 7.61 -4.92 22.09
N ALA A 71 7.83 -6.12 21.54
CA ALA A 71 8.07 -7.33 22.34
C ALA A 71 9.28 -7.22 23.29
N ASP A 72 10.22 -6.31 23.02
CA ASP A 72 11.39 -6.04 23.85
C ASP A 72 11.18 -4.91 24.88
N GLY A 73 9.93 -4.46 25.06
CA GLY A 73 9.55 -3.42 26.02
C GLY A 73 9.89 -1.99 25.59
N ARG A 74 10.36 -1.79 24.34
CA ARG A 74 10.75 -0.47 23.84
C ARG A 74 9.83 -0.01 22.71
N THR A 75 9.64 1.29 22.60
CA THR A 75 9.00 1.92 21.43
C THR A 75 10.03 2.21 20.33
N ALA A 76 9.60 2.41 19.09
CA ALA A 76 10.50 2.78 17.99
C ALA A 76 11.31 4.07 18.27
N PRO A 77 10.75 5.15 18.87
CA PRO A 77 11.53 6.31 19.32
C PRO A 77 12.69 5.93 20.25
N GLN A 78 12.44 5.06 21.23
CA GLN A 78 13.47 4.60 22.19
C GLN A 78 14.55 3.76 21.51
N LEU A 79 14.16 2.86 20.60
CA LEU A 79 15.09 2.04 19.83
C LEU A 79 16.04 2.87 18.96
N LEU A 80 15.49 3.91 18.32
CA LEU A 80 16.23 4.78 17.41
C LEU A 80 16.91 5.95 18.12
N SER A 81 16.72 6.12 19.42
CA SER A 81 17.20 7.27 20.20
C SER A 81 16.78 8.62 19.59
N ILE A 82 15.52 8.70 19.14
CA ILE A 82 14.90 9.92 18.60
C ILE A 82 13.62 10.24 19.37
N ASP A 83 13.18 11.49 19.30
CA ASP A 83 11.88 11.87 19.85
C ASP A 83 10.70 11.30 19.03
N GLU A 84 9.53 11.25 19.66
CA GLU A 84 8.29 10.70 19.09
C GLU A 84 7.89 11.42 17.79
N ARG A 85 8.12 12.74 17.72
CA ARG A 85 7.81 13.58 16.56
C ARG A 85 8.63 13.16 15.34
N ARG A 86 9.94 12.95 15.51
CA ARG A 86 10.85 12.47 14.47
C ARG A 86 10.53 11.03 14.04
N ALA A 87 10.20 10.16 14.99
CA ALA A 87 9.78 8.80 14.67
C ALA A 87 8.50 8.79 13.84
N ALA A 88 7.50 9.58 14.20
CA ALA A 88 6.26 9.71 13.43
C ALA A 88 6.49 10.28 12.03
N ALA A 89 7.35 11.29 11.89
CA ALA A 89 7.74 11.83 10.58
C ALA A 89 8.44 10.79 9.70
N LEU A 90 9.31 9.96 10.28
CA LEU A 90 9.97 8.86 9.58
C LEU A 90 8.96 7.80 9.10
N MET A 91 8.02 7.41 9.96
CA MET A 91 6.96 6.46 9.59
C MET A 91 6.07 7.01 8.47
N LEU A 92 5.73 8.31 8.49
CA LEU A 92 4.98 8.95 7.41
C LEU A 92 5.75 8.92 6.08
N ALA A 93 7.06 9.14 6.09
CA ALA A 93 7.88 9.06 4.89
C ALA A 93 7.93 7.63 4.33
N ALA A 94 8.08 6.63 5.21
CA ALA A 94 8.03 5.22 4.84
C ALA A 94 6.66 4.82 4.27
N TYR A 95 5.57 5.29 4.89
CA TYR A 95 4.21 5.05 4.41
C TYR A 95 3.98 5.62 3.01
N ARG A 96 4.38 6.87 2.76
CA ARG A 96 4.23 7.51 1.43
C ARG A 96 4.95 6.73 0.34
N ARG A 97 6.14 6.22 0.64
CA ARG A 97 6.90 5.38 -0.28
C ARG A 97 6.14 4.07 -0.57
N ALA A 98 5.69 3.37 0.46
CA ALA A 98 4.91 2.14 0.31
C ALA A 98 3.61 2.39 -0.48
N HIS A 99 2.91 3.48 -0.20
CA HIS A 99 1.72 3.91 -0.94
C HIS A 99 2.01 4.10 -2.43
N SER A 100 3.07 4.83 -2.77
CA SER A 100 3.47 5.07 -4.16
C SER A 100 3.85 3.76 -4.86
N GLU A 101 4.62 2.89 -4.21
CA GLU A 101 4.99 1.58 -4.76
C GLU A 101 3.77 0.67 -4.99
N MET A 102 2.79 0.67 -4.07
CA MET A 102 1.62 -0.20 -4.13
C MET A 102 0.55 0.31 -5.10
N THR A 103 0.28 1.61 -5.11
CA THR A 103 -0.83 2.21 -5.88
C THR A 103 -0.37 2.85 -7.20
N GLY A 104 0.91 3.16 -7.35
CA GLY A 104 1.44 3.95 -8.45
C GLY A 104 1.05 5.43 -8.39
N ARG A 105 0.54 5.91 -7.25
CA ARG A 105 0.12 7.30 -7.04
C ARG A 105 0.91 7.93 -5.90
N ASP A 106 1.41 9.13 -6.18
CA ASP A 106 1.91 10.05 -5.16
C ASP A 106 0.71 10.85 -4.62
N GLY A 107 0.13 10.48 -3.48
CA GLY A 107 -0.95 11.29 -2.94
C GLY A 107 -1.71 10.70 -1.76
N ASP A 108 -2.16 11.63 -0.91
CA ASP A 108 -3.13 11.45 0.17
C ASP A 108 -4.52 11.13 -0.38
N THR A 109 -4.75 9.87 -0.75
CA THR A 109 -6.11 9.40 -0.95
C THR A 109 -6.57 8.81 0.38
N GLU A 110 -7.67 9.33 0.93
CA GLU A 110 -8.28 8.95 2.22
C GLU A 110 -7.28 8.60 3.33
N VAL A 111 -6.91 9.62 4.11
CA VAL A 111 -6.05 9.46 5.28
C VAL A 111 -6.79 8.61 6.31
N CYS A 112 -6.40 7.34 6.46
CA CYS A 112 -6.93 6.53 7.54
C CYS A 112 -6.53 7.13 8.90
N ASP A 113 -7.32 6.86 9.95
CA ASP A 113 -7.15 7.47 11.27
C ASP A 113 -5.74 7.29 11.84
N ALA A 114 -5.06 6.19 11.52
CA ALA A 114 -3.69 5.94 11.94
C ALA A 114 -2.69 6.93 11.33
N ILE A 115 -2.81 7.24 10.03
CA ILE A 115 -1.98 8.26 9.38
C ILE A 115 -2.32 9.65 9.91
N ALA A 116 -3.59 9.96 10.16
CA ALA A 116 -4.00 11.23 10.76
C ALA A 116 -3.41 11.40 12.18
N GLN A 117 -3.32 10.32 12.96
CA GLN A 117 -2.64 10.32 14.26
C GLN A 117 -1.13 10.53 14.12
N LEU A 118 -0.47 9.83 13.20
CA LEU A 118 0.96 10.03 12.93
C LEU A 118 1.27 11.47 12.51
N ARG A 119 0.42 12.10 11.68
CA ARG A 119 0.54 13.52 11.31
C ARG A 119 0.48 14.45 12.52
N ARG A 120 -0.47 14.22 13.42
CA ARG A 120 -0.60 15.00 14.66
C ARG A 120 0.64 14.86 15.54
N ILE A 121 1.16 13.65 15.73
CA ILE A 121 2.39 13.41 16.50
C ILE A 121 3.59 14.10 15.85
N ALA A 122 3.69 14.05 14.52
CA ALA A 122 4.74 14.73 13.76
C ALA A 122 4.60 16.27 13.76
N GLY A 123 3.48 16.83 14.26
CA GLY A 123 3.16 18.24 14.19
C GLY A 123 2.96 18.73 12.75
N MET A 124 2.36 17.88 11.91
CA MET A 124 2.01 18.15 10.52
C MET A 124 0.50 18.39 10.38
N PRO A 125 0.04 19.15 9.37
CA PRO A 125 -1.38 19.28 9.07
C PRO A 125 -1.98 17.91 8.72
N VAL A 126 -3.22 17.68 9.16
CA VAL A 126 -4.00 16.45 8.88
C VAL A 126 -4.70 16.59 7.54
#